data_AF-A0A316KGX4-F1
#
_entry.id   AF-A0A316KGX4-F1
#
_cell.length_a   1.000
_cell.length_b   1.000
_cell.length_c   1.000
_cell.angle_alpha   90.00
_cell.angle_beta   90.00
_cell.angle_gamma   90.00
#
_symmetry.space_group_name_H-M   'P 1'
#
loop_
_entity.id
_entity.type
_entity.pdbx_description
1 polymer ?
#
loop_
_entity_poly.entity_id
_entity_poly.type
_entity_poly.pdbx_seq_one_letter_code
_entity_poly.pdbx_strand_id
1 'polypeptide(L)'
;MKYNWKYGILVLLLTGFSSAYAQTDINLKLYHHVDGASFQYGQVYEIDGQAVRFSRMQYYLSGFEITHDGGQTTSMPDAYVLASANISDYTLGQENITNLEGISFDLGVDSVRNGMNTSAWPAGHPLAAQNPSMDWSWPDGYFFWTIDGKVDSDNDGEPDLNFSLHGMGNDLLRPVNGFSGLNLSGNDVKVELYVNIADWLHEIELRYVGVAHDGLHDNTNVANNTNPETVFTLDLPLSIEEWENQESNIYADYTLPYAPSIYYNLASKENVSITVTDAAGRVVLEADDQPSAGNFFVRKELPDGTYVITFNSNHNSDKFRFIVKN
;
A
#
# COMPACT_ATOMS: atom_id res chain seq x y z
N MET A 1 -85.31 -18.68 -12.11
CA MET A 1 -84.16 -19.29 -12.83
C MET A 1 -83.90 -18.43 -14.06
N LYS A 2 -82.77 -17.77 -14.30
CA LYS A 2 -81.38 -17.95 -13.85
C LYS A 2 -80.69 -16.56 -13.80
N TYR A 3 -79.97 -16.28 -12.73
CA TYR A 3 -79.05 -15.14 -12.60
C TYR A 3 -77.68 -15.59 -13.16
N ASN A 4 -77.11 -14.85 -14.12
CA ASN A 4 -75.75 -15.11 -14.62
C ASN A 4 -74.81 -14.04 -14.05
N TRP A 5 -74.16 -14.36 -12.93
CA TRP A 5 -73.05 -13.58 -12.38
C TRP A 5 -71.79 -13.89 -13.19
N LYS A 6 -71.29 -12.93 -13.96
CA LYS A 6 -69.95 -13.03 -14.56
C LYS A 6 -68.95 -12.53 -13.50
N TYR A 7 -68.23 -13.45 -12.89
CA TYR A 7 -67.13 -13.13 -11.98
C TYR A 7 -65.97 -12.51 -12.78
N GLY A 8 -65.72 -11.22 -12.58
CA GLY A 8 -64.48 -10.58 -13.00
C GLY A 8 -63.39 -10.91 -11.98
N ILE A 9 -62.39 -11.68 -12.40
CA ILE A 9 -61.18 -11.92 -11.60
C ILE A 9 -60.33 -10.65 -11.70
N LEU A 10 -60.22 -9.92 -10.59
CA LEU A 10 -59.27 -8.83 -10.43
C LEU A 10 -57.93 -9.45 -9.99
N VAL A 11 -56.98 -9.56 -10.91
CA VAL A 11 -55.60 -9.96 -10.58
C VAL A 11 -54.88 -8.72 -10.03
N LEU A 12 -54.67 -8.69 -8.72
CA LEU A 12 -53.78 -7.70 -8.09
C LEU A 12 -52.33 -8.12 -8.38
N LEU A 13 -51.66 -7.42 -9.30
CA LEU A 13 -50.22 -7.49 -9.48
C LEU A 13 -49.54 -6.77 -8.29
N LEU A 14 -49.15 -7.52 -7.26
CA LEU A 14 -48.20 -7.06 -6.26
C LEU A 14 -46.83 -6.96 -6.92
N THR A 15 -46.49 -5.78 -7.44
CA THR A 15 -45.10 -5.44 -7.76
C THR A 15 -44.37 -5.22 -6.44
N GLY A 16 -43.63 -6.23 -5.99
CA GLY A 16 -42.68 -6.05 -4.89
C GLY A 16 -41.62 -5.05 -5.30
N PHE A 17 -41.60 -3.89 -4.65
CA PHE A 17 -40.44 -3.00 -4.68
C PHE A 17 -39.35 -3.68 -3.84
N SER A 18 -38.47 -4.43 -4.49
CA SER A 18 -37.17 -4.76 -3.92
C SER A 18 -36.35 -3.46 -3.93
N SER A 19 -36.22 -2.84 -2.76
CA SER A 19 -35.18 -1.84 -2.55
C SER A 19 -33.84 -2.56 -2.72
N ALA A 20 -33.23 -2.47 -3.90
CA ALA A 20 -31.84 -2.80 -4.06
C ALA A 20 -31.07 -1.74 -3.26
N TYR A 21 -30.50 -2.12 -2.13
CA TYR A 21 -29.47 -1.29 -1.50
C TYR A 21 -28.29 -1.28 -2.47
N ALA A 22 -27.88 -0.09 -2.88
CA ALA A 22 -26.62 0.05 -3.61
C ALA A 22 -25.49 -0.27 -2.63
N GLN A 23 -24.56 -1.12 -3.06
CA GLN A 23 -23.32 -1.34 -2.31
C GLN A 23 -22.44 -0.08 -2.42
N THR A 24 -21.78 0.26 -1.33
CA THR A 24 -20.84 1.38 -1.23
C THR A 24 -19.42 0.83 -1.34
N ASP A 25 -18.66 1.32 -2.32
CA ASP A 25 -17.23 1.05 -2.44
C ASP A 25 -16.47 1.74 -1.29
N ILE A 26 -15.68 0.98 -0.54
CA ILE A 26 -14.86 1.48 0.55
C ILE A 26 -13.39 1.47 0.10
N ASN A 27 -12.79 2.66 0.08
CA ASN A 27 -11.42 2.88 -0.34
C ASN A 27 -10.61 3.52 0.79
N LEU A 28 -9.37 3.08 0.94
CA LEU A 28 -8.37 3.63 1.85
C LEU A 28 -7.36 4.43 1.04
N LYS A 29 -7.09 5.66 1.48
CA LYS A 29 -6.07 6.54 0.95
C LYS A 29 -4.97 6.70 1.98
N LEU A 30 -3.75 6.32 1.64
CA LEU A 30 -2.57 6.44 2.50
C LEU A 30 -1.62 7.47 1.93
N TYR A 31 -1.39 8.55 2.66
CA TYR A 31 -0.46 9.61 2.29
C TYR A 31 0.79 9.50 3.17
N HIS A 32 1.87 8.97 2.60
CA HIS A 32 3.12 8.74 3.32
C HIS A 32 3.96 10.01 3.40
N HIS A 33 4.53 10.25 4.57
CA HIS A 33 5.45 11.34 4.84
C HIS A 33 6.58 10.90 5.76
N VAL A 34 7.60 11.74 5.85
CA VAL A 34 8.68 11.67 6.84
C VAL A 34 8.74 13.04 7.51
N ASP A 35 8.32 13.12 8.76
CA ASP A 35 8.27 14.36 9.56
C ASP A 35 7.59 15.54 8.82
N GLY A 36 6.46 15.24 8.19
CA GLY A 36 5.60 16.19 7.48
C GLY A 36 6.01 16.47 6.02
N ALA A 37 7.17 16.01 5.56
CA ALA A 37 7.55 16.09 4.16
C ALA A 37 7.00 14.89 3.38
N SER A 38 6.40 15.13 2.22
CA SER A 38 5.92 14.07 1.33
C SER A 38 7.01 13.02 1.02
N PHE A 39 6.67 11.74 1.14
CA PHE A 39 7.62 10.65 0.94
C PHE A 39 8.00 10.45 -0.55
N GLN A 40 9.29 10.24 -0.80
CA GLN A 40 9.88 9.89 -2.09
C GLN A 40 11.04 8.92 -1.87
N TYR A 41 11.07 7.83 -2.64
CA TYR A 41 12.21 6.91 -2.60
C TYR A 41 13.48 7.59 -3.13
N GLY A 42 14.63 7.23 -2.56
CA GLY A 42 15.92 7.79 -2.95
C GLY A 42 16.20 9.21 -2.45
N GLN A 43 15.22 9.90 -1.87
CA GLN A 43 15.41 11.15 -1.14
C GLN A 43 16.12 10.88 0.20
N VAL A 44 16.97 11.81 0.61
CA VAL A 44 17.59 11.81 1.94
C VAL A 44 16.69 12.60 2.89
N TYR A 45 16.32 11.97 4.00
CA TYR A 45 15.57 12.53 5.11
C TYR A 45 16.44 12.60 6.35
N GLU A 46 16.05 13.40 7.34
CA GLU A 46 16.60 13.34 8.69
C GLU A 46 15.61 12.58 9.58
N ILE A 47 16.10 11.60 10.34
CA ILE A 47 15.32 10.84 11.31
C ILE A 47 16.18 10.70 12.56
N ASP A 48 15.69 11.18 13.71
CA ASP A 48 16.41 11.16 14.99
C ASP A 48 17.87 11.67 14.88
N GLY A 49 18.10 12.75 14.11
CA GLY A 49 19.41 13.35 13.90
C GLY A 49 20.32 12.63 12.90
N GLN A 50 19.84 11.60 12.20
CA GLN A 50 20.61 10.83 11.21
C GLN A 50 20.06 11.00 9.80
N ALA A 51 20.94 11.15 8.82
CA ALA A 51 20.53 11.15 7.42
C ALA A 51 20.16 9.72 6.97
N VAL A 52 18.98 9.56 6.40
CA VAL A 52 18.39 8.27 6.02
C VAL A 52 17.85 8.35 4.58
N ARG A 53 18.13 7.34 3.77
CA ARG A 53 17.58 7.20 2.42
C ARG A 53 16.90 5.84 2.25
N PHE A 54 15.61 5.86 2.00
CA PHE A 54 14.80 4.66 1.82
C PHE A 54 14.92 4.10 0.40
N SER A 55 15.05 2.77 0.32
CA SER A 55 14.98 2.00 -0.93
C SER A 55 13.73 1.13 -1.02
N ARG A 56 13.12 0.79 0.12
CA ARG A 56 11.86 0.03 0.19
C ARG A 56 11.10 0.38 1.46
N MET A 57 9.79 0.54 1.31
CA MET A 57 8.87 0.77 2.43
C MET A 57 7.53 0.16 2.04
N GLN A 58 7.30 -1.07 2.49
CA GLN A 58 6.04 -1.79 2.28
C GLN A 58 5.56 -2.43 3.58
N TYR A 59 4.25 -2.56 3.76
CA TYR A 59 3.66 -3.15 4.97
C TYR A 59 2.26 -3.68 4.72
N TYR A 60 1.85 -4.66 5.51
CA TYR A 60 0.51 -5.22 5.49
C TYR A 60 -0.41 -4.51 6.46
N LEU A 61 -1.64 -4.24 6.02
CA LEU A 61 -2.77 -3.98 6.91
C LEU A 61 -3.83 -5.06 6.71
N SER A 62 -4.42 -5.51 7.81
CA SER A 62 -5.48 -6.51 7.81
C SER A 62 -6.46 -6.28 8.96
N GLY A 63 -7.41 -7.20 9.18
CA GLY A 63 -8.33 -7.11 10.32
C GLY A 63 -9.27 -5.89 10.27
N PHE A 64 -9.60 -5.41 9.07
CA PHE A 64 -10.42 -4.22 8.91
C PHE A 64 -11.81 -4.39 9.53
N GLU A 65 -12.24 -3.40 10.29
CA GLU A 65 -13.61 -3.25 10.79
C GLU A 65 -14.07 -1.80 10.56
N ILE A 66 -15.31 -1.64 10.14
CA ILE A 66 -15.93 -0.34 9.93
C ILE A 66 -17.04 -0.10 10.94
N THR A 67 -17.17 1.13 11.42
CA THR A 67 -18.33 1.62 12.18
C THR A 67 -19.21 2.46 11.26
N HIS A 68 -20.51 2.19 11.19
CA HIS A 68 -21.43 2.84 10.26
C HIS A 68 -22.87 2.91 10.79
N ASP A 69 -23.70 3.73 10.13
CA ASP A 69 -25.16 3.78 10.29
C ASP A 69 -25.66 3.76 11.75
N GLY A 70 -25.12 4.65 12.59
CA GLY A 70 -25.48 4.81 13.99
C GLY A 70 -24.73 3.86 14.94
N GLY A 71 -23.45 3.59 14.68
CA GLY A 71 -22.58 2.80 15.55
C GLY A 71 -22.61 1.29 15.32
N GLN A 72 -23.16 0.81 14.20
CA GLN A 72 -23.06 -0.61 13.81
C GLN A 72 -21.64 -0.93 13.39
N THR A 73 -21.13 -2.12 13.73
CA THR A 73 -19.82 -2.58 13.30
C THR A 73 -19.93 -3.71 12.29
N THR A 74 -19.16 -3.61 11.21
CA THR A 74 -19.04 -4.65 10.17
C THR A 74 -17.57 -4.98 9.96
N SER A 75 -17.22 -6.26 10.14
CA SER A 75 -15.87 -6.78 9.88
C SER A 75 -15.69 -7.07 8.40
N MET A 76 -14.51 -6.74 7.86
CA MET A 76 -14.09 -6.97 6.49
C MET A 76 -12.87 -7.94 6.48
N PRO A 77 -13.05 -9.22 6.87
CA PRO A 77 -11.94 -10.14 7.12
C PRO A 77 -11.19 -10.59 5.87
N ASP A 78 -11.70 -10.24 4.69
CA ASP A 78 -11.07 -10.52 3.39
C ASP A 78 -10.40 -9.26 2.79
N ALA A 79 -10.50 -8.11 3.45
CA ALA A 79 -9.80 -6.90 3.06
C ALA A 79 -8.34 -6.98 3.53
N TYR A 80 -7.42 -6.89 2.58
CA TYR A 80 -5.98 -6.80 2.80
C TYR A 80 -5.42 -5.62 2.04
N VAL A 81 -4.45 -4.95 2.65
CA VAL A 81 -3.67 -3.92 1.98
C VAL A 81 -2.20 -4.30 2.08
N LEU A 82 -1.52 -4.45 0.94
CA LEU A 82 -0.06 -4.39 0.88
C LEU A 82 0.31 -2.96 0.48
N ALA A 83 0.51 -2.11 1.49
CA ALA A 83 0.87 -0.73 1.26
C ALA A 83 2.30 -0.61 0.75
N SER A 84 2.52 0.34 -0.15
CA SER A 84 3.82 0.79 -0.62
C SER A 84 3.85 2.31 -0.53
N ALA A 85 4.94 2.90 -0.04
CA ALA A 85 4.96 4.33 0.28
C ALA A 85 4.81 5.29 -0.92
N ASN A 86 4.93 4.78 -2.15
CA ASN A 86 4.67 5.51 -3.40
C ASN A 86 3.24 5.33 -3.94
N ILE A 87 2.38 4.53 -3.29
CA ILE A 87 1.02 4.22 -3.72
C ILE A 87 0.06 4.68 -2.63
N SER A 88 -0.90 5.54 -2.99
CA SER A 88 -1.88 6.04 -2.03
C SER A 88 -3.20 5.28 -2.04
N ASP A 89 -3.55 4.61 -3.13
CA ASP A 89 -4.93 4.16 -3.39
C ASP A 89 -5.11 2.67 -3.18
N TYR A 90 -5.99 2.29 -2.25
CA TYR A 90 -6.29 0.90 -1.93
C TYR A 90 -7.80 0.67 -1.81
N THR A 91 -8.32 -0.35 -2.48
CA THR A 91 -9.72 -0.76 -2.35
C THR A 91 -9.85 -1.82 -1.26
N LEU A 92 -10.72 -1.58 -0.28
CA LEU A 92 -11.01 -2.52 0.80
C LEU A 92 -12.13 -3.48 0.44
N GLY A 93 -13.11 -3.02 -0.34
CA GLY A 93 -14.24 -3.83 -0.78
C GLY A 93 -15.53 -3.04 -0.88
N GLN A 94 -16.65 -3.75 -0.82
CA GLN A 94 -18.00 -3.21 -0.98
C GLN A 94 -18.87 -3.60 0.20
N GLU A 95 -19.52 -2.63 0.82
CA GLU A 95 -20.40 -2.85 1.97
C GLU A 95 -21.76 -2.18 1.80
N ASN A 96 -22.79 -2.75 2.43
CA ASN A 96 -24.15 -2.22 2.37
C ASN A 96 -24.37 -1.19 3.49
N ILE A 97 -23.74 -0.02 3.36
CA ILE A 97 -23.79 1.06 4.37
C ILE A 97 -24.26 2.38 3.75
N THR A 98 -24.87 3.26 4.56
CA THR A 98 -25.26 4.61 4.12
C THR A 98 -24.24 5.66 4.53
N ASN A 99 -23.71 5.57 5.75
CA ASN A 99 -22.74 6.51 6.31
C ASN A 99 -21.64 5.79 7.10
N LEU A 100 -20.39 6.01 6.71
CA LEU A 100 -19.21 5.53 7.42
C LEU A 100 -18.83 6.52 8.54
N GLU A 101 -18.66 6.00 9.75
CA GLU A 101 -18.45 6.75 10.99
C GLU A 101 -17.06 6.47 11.61
N GLY A 102 -16.47 5.32 11.28
CA GLY A 102 -15.13 4.96 11.73
C GLY A 102 -14.57 3.73 11.02
N ILE A 103 -13.27 3.53 11.18
CA ILE A 103 -12.53 2.37 10.68
C ILE A 103 -11.42 1.98 11.68
N SER A 104 -11.15 0.68 11.80
CA SER A 104 -10.00 0.13 12.52
C SER A 104 -9.38 -1.00 11.72
N PHE A 105 -8.12 -1.30 12.00
CA PHE A 105 -7.33 -2.36 11.34
C PHE A 105 -6.09 -2.68 12.17
N ASP A 106 -5.41 -3.75 11.81
CA ASP A 106 -4.14 -4.18 12.37
C ASP A 106 -2.99 -3.91 11.38
N LEU A 107 -1.84 -3.49 11.91
CA LEU A 107 -0.55 -3.54 11.21
C LEU A 107 -0.01 -4.96 11.25
N GLY A 108 0.10 -5.58 10.07
CA GLY A 108 0.54 -6.96 9.86
C GLY A 108 -0.52 -7.84 9.21
N VAL A 109 -0.18 -9.12 9.06
CA VAL A 109 -1.10 -10.16 8.57
C VAL A 109 -1.69 -10.92 9.76
N ASP A 110 -3.00 -11.13 9.77
CA ASP A 110 -3.66 -11.88 10.84
C ASP A 110 -3.03 -13.28 11.05
N SER A 111 -3.08 -13.74 12.29
CA SER A 111 -2.43 -14.99 12.70
C SER A 111 -2.97 -16.25 12.02
N VAL A 112 -4.19 -16.21 11.46
CA VAL A 112 -4.77 -17.33 10.73
C VAL A 112 -4.10 -17.48 9.36
N ARG A 113 -3.82 -16.37 8.68
CA ARG A 113 -3.23 -16.36 7.33
C ARG A 113 -1.72 -16.18 7.30
N ASN A 114 -1.09 -15.67 8.36
CA ASN A 114 0.35 -15.43 8.39
C ASN A 114 1.20 -16.69 8.07
N GLY A 115 0.72 -17.89 8.41
CA GLY A 115 1.41 -19.15 8.08
C GLY A 115 0.99 -19.81 6.76
N MET A 116 0.18 -19.15 5.93
CA MET A 116 -0.31 -19.71 4.66
C MET A 116 0.67 -19.48 3.52
N ASN A 117 0.78 -20.46 2.63
CA ASN A 117 1.61 -20.35 1.43
C ASN A 117 1.04 -19.30 0.46
N THR A 118 1.88 -18.41 -0.06
CA THR A 118 1.49 -17.33 -0.98
C THR A 118 0.85 -17.85 -2.29
N SER A 119 1.13 -19.09 -2.69
CA SER A 119 0.47 -19.75 -3.83
C SER A 119 -1.00 -20.12 -3.59
N ALA A 120 -1.49 -20.01 -2.35
CA ALA A 120 -2.90 -20.20 -2.03
C ALA A 120 -3.79 -19.04 -2.53
N TRP A 121 -3.18 -17.91 -2.91
CA TRP A 121 -3.88 -16.70 -3.33
C TRP A 121 -3.78 -16.49 -4.85
N PRO A 122 -4.83 -15.96 -5.48
CA PRO A 122 -4.78 -15.63 -6.90
C PRO A 122 -3.80 -14.47 -7.18
N ALA A 123 -3.25 -14.43 -8.39
CA ALA A 123 -2.39 -13.34 -8.82
C ALA A 123 -3.10 -11.98 -8.65
N GLY A 124 -2.38 -10.99 -8.10
CA GLY A 124 -2.92 -9.67 -7.79
C GLY A 124 -3.51 -9.53 -6.38
N HIS A 125 -3.74 -10.63 -5.66
CA HIS A 125 -4.11 -10.54 -4.25
C HIS A 125 -2.92 -10.04 -3.40
N PRO A 126 -3.13 -9.19 -2.38
CA PRO A 126 -2.03 -8.67 -1.53
C PRO A 126 -1.18 -9.76 -0.86
N LEU A 127 -1.79 -10.88 -0.48
CA LEU A 127 -1.11 -12.04 0.11
C LEU A 127 -0.58 -13.06 -0.92
N ALA A 128 -0.76 -12.82 -2.23
CA ALA A 128 -0.14 -13.66 -3.25
C ALA A 128 1.38 -13.44 -3.30
N ALA A 129 2.08 -14.27 -4.07
CA ALA A 129 3.53 -14.16 -4.23
C ALA A 129 3.90 -12.78 -4.79
N GLN A 130 4.67 -12.03 -4.00
CA GLN A 130 5.18 -10.71 -4.36
C GLN A 130 6.62 -10.82 -4.89
N ASN A 131 7.06 -9.80 -5.60
CA ASN A 131 8.46 -9.65 -6.00
C ASN A 131 8.79 -8.17 -5.83
N PRO A 132 9.78 -7.72 -5.05
CA PRO A 132 10.51 -8.50 -4.06
C PRO A 132 9.56 -9.20 -3.10
N SER A 133 10.05 -10.31 -2.52
CA SER A 133 9.23 -11.13 -1.63
C SER A 133 8.73 -10.31 -0.43
N MET A 134 7.48 -10.56 -0.03
CA MET A 134 6.89 -10.10 1.23
C MET A 134 6.65 -11.28 2.18
N ASP A 135 7.26 -12.44 1.89
CA ASP A 135 7.28 -13.63 2.74
C ASP A 135 8.68 -14.23 2.80
N TRP A 136 9.01 -14.89 3.91
CA TRP A 136 10.29 -15.58 4.07
C TRP A 136 10.26 -16.97 3.45
N SER A 137 9.22 -17.72 3.79
CA SER A 137 8.73 -18.92 3.13
C SER A 137 7.63 -19.52 3.99
N TRP A 138 6.99 -20.57 3.49
CA TRP A 138 6.14 -21.40 4.32
C TRP A 138 6.99 -22.33 5.22
N PRO A 139 6.69 -22.45 6.53
CA PRO A 139 5.57 -21.85 7.27
C PRO A 139 5.92 -20.57 8.05
N ASP A 140 7.13 -20.02 7.87
CA ASP A 140 7.66 -18.88 8.64
C ASP A 140 6.83 -17.60 8.45
N GLY A 141 6.20 -17.46 7.29
CA GLY A 141 5.12 -16.51 7.05
C GLY A 141 5.54 -15.21 6.36
N TYR A 142 4.71 -14.19 6.52
CA TYR A 142 4.84 -12.90 5.86
C TYR A 142 5.75 -11.96 6.65
N PHE A 143 6.45 -11.10 5.93
CA PHE A 143 6.98 -9.88 6.48
C PHE A 143 5.83 -8.88 6.64
N PHE A 144 5.50 -8.52 7.87
CA PHE A 144 4.44 -7.54 8.18
C PHE A 144 4.83 -6.16 7.66
N TRP A 145 6.12 -5.87 7.63
CA TRP A 145 6.70 -4.73 6.93
C TRP A 145 8.08 -5.08 6.40
N THR A 146 8.51 -4.29 5.42
CA THR A 146 9.89 -4.23 4.92
C THR A 146 10.27 -2.76 4.85
N ILE A 147 11.23 -2.36 5.70
CA ILE A 147 11.82 -1.02 5.70
C ILE A 147 13.30 -1.20 5.38
N ASP A 148 13.67 -0.89 4.15
CA ASP A 148 15.05 -0.97 3.68
C ASP A 148 15.57 0.40 3.29
N GLY A 149 16.84 0.63 3.58
CA GLY A 149 17.49 1.86 3.19
C GLY A 149 18.95 1.89 3.56
N LYS A 150 19.48 3.11 3.53
CA LYS A 150 20.79 3.44 4.06
C LYS A 150 20.66 4.51 5.12
N VAL A 151 21.53 4.43 6.12
CA VAL A 151 21.75 5.47 7.13
C VAL A 151 23.16 5.99 6.99
N ASP A 152 23.34 7.27 7.29
CA ASP A 152 24.65 7.91 7.41
C ASP A 152 25.37 7.41 8.67
N SER A 153 26.42 6.63 8.46
CA SER A 153 27.15 5.97 9.54
C SER A 153 28.26 6.81 10.16
N ASP A 154 28.74 7.86 9.47
CA ASP A 154 29.85 8.71 9.89
C ASP A 154 29.52 10.20 10.03
N ASN A 155 28.24 10.55 9.84
CA ASN A 155 27.64 11.86 10.05
C ASN A 155 28.12 12.92 9.03
N ASP A 156 28.46 12.50 7.80
CA ASP A 156 28.87 13.38 6.71
C ASP A 156 27.69 13.92 5.86
N GLY A 157 26.48 13.46 6.15
CA GLY A 157 25.23 13.78 5.46
C GLY A 157 24.85 12.82 4.33
N GLU A 158 25.68 11.82 4.00
CA GLU A 158 25.46 10.88 2.91
C GLU A 158 25.16 9.47 3.43
N PRO A 159 23.93 8.95 3.25
CA PRO A 159 23.60 7.61 3.69
C PRO A 159 24.39 6.51 2.95
N ASP A 160 25.24 5.80 3.70
CA ASP A 160 26.25 4.89 3.16
C ASP A 160 26.17 3.44 3.72
N LEU A 161 25.59 3.26 4.91
CA LEU A 161 25.44 1.97 5.57
C LEU A 161 24.02 1.42 5.41
N ASN A 162 23.89 0.20 4.88
CA ASN A 162 22.58 -0.44 4.70
C ASN A 162 21.94 -0.83 6.04
N PHE A 163 20.62 -0.69 6.12
CA PHE A 163 19.78 -1.33 7.12
C PHE A 163 18.55 -1.99 6.48
N SER A 164 18.06 -3.06 7.11
CA SER A 164 16.86 -3.80 6.73
C SER A 164 16.07 -4.22 7.96
N LEU A 165 14.83 -3.74 8.08
CA LEU A 165 13.87 -4.13 9.12
C LEU A 165 12.72 -4.88 8.47
N HIS A 166 12.76 -6.21 8.53
CA HIS A 166 11.72 -7.09 8.00
C HIS A 166 11.04 -7.80 9.17
N GLY A 167 9.95 -7.21 9.65
CA GLY A 167 9.22 -7.73 10.81
C GLY A 167 8.46 -9.00 10.48
N MET A 168 8.75 -10.10 11.17
CA MET A 168 8.04 -11.37 11.02
C MET A 168 7.60 -11.98 12.35
N GLY A 169 6.48 -12.71 12.31
CA GLY A 169 5.93 -13.44 13.44
C GLY A 169 4.68 -12.79 14.05
N ASN A 170 3.77 -13.63 14.55
CA ASN A 170 2.45 -13.20 15.04
C ASN A 170 2.52 -12.22 16.22
N ASP A 171 3.58 -12.24 17.02
CA ASP A 171 3.75 -11.36 18.18
C ASP A 171 3.93 -9.89 17.77
N LEU A 172 4.31 -9.64 16.52
CA LEU A 172 4.43 -8.31 15.92
C LEU A 172 3.11 -7.72 15.43
N LEU A 173 2.03 -8.51 15.38
CA LEU A 173 0.72 -8.00 14.94
C LEU A 173 0.27 -6.90 15.89
N ARG A 174 -0.02 -5.71 15.36
CA ARG A 174 -0.36 -4.56 16.18
C ARG A 174 -1.69 -3.94 15.77
N PRO A 175 -2.71 -3.94 16.65
CA PRO A 175 -3.92 -3.16 16.42
C PRO A 175 -3.61 -1.68 16.36
N VAL A 176 -4.03 -1.02 15.29
CA VAL A 176 -3.94 0.43 15.16
C VAL A 176 -5.14 1.05 15.87
N ASN A 177 -4.90 2.14 16.60
CA ASN A 177 -5.98 2.89 17.24
C ASN A 177 -7.06 3.26 16.20
N GLY A 178 -8.32 2.92 16.51
CA GLY A 178 -9.42 3.14 15.58
C GLY A 178 -9.68 4.63 15.29
N PHE A 179 -10.00 4.92 14.03
CA PHE A 179 -10.35 6.25 13.56
C PHE A 179 -11.87 6.41 13.64
N SER A 180 -12.33 7.46 14.30
CA SER A 180 -13.76 7.71 14.54
C SER A 180 -14.12 9.17 14.29
N GLY A 181 -15.43 9.47 14.25
CA GLY A 181 -15.92 10.82 13.96
C GLY A 181 -15.95 11.14 12.45
N LEU A 182 -15.83 10.10 11.61
CA LEU A 182 -16.02 10.23 10.18
C LEU A 182 -17.51 10.48 9.87
N ASN A 183 -17.77 11.10 8.72
CA ASN A 183 -19.12 11.32 8.22
C ASN A 183 -19.09 11.25 6.69
N LEU A 184 -18.77 10.06 6.18
CA LEU A 184 -18.54 9.81 4.76
C LEU A 184 -19.71 9.02 4.19
N SER A 185 -20.29 9.50 3.09
CA SER A 185 -21.46 8.89 2.44
C SER A 185 -21.36 9.01 0.93
N GLY A 186 -22.15 8.20 0.22
CA GLY A 186 -22.12 8.09 -1.23
C GLY A 186 -21.78 6.66 -1.67
N ASN A 187 -21.67 6.43 -2.97
CA ASN A 187 -21.38 5.10 -3.51
C ASN A 187 -19.88 4.77 -3.52
N ASP A 188 -19.01 5.76 -3.35
CA ASP A 188 -17.55 5.63 -3.27
C ASP A 188 -17.06 6.47 -2.07
N VAL A 189 -16.73 5.80 -0.98
CA VAL A 189 -16.25 6.40 0.26
C VAL A 189 -14.74 6.23 0.36
N LYS A 190 -14.04 7.33 0.64
CA LYS A 190 -12.58 7.38 0.77
C LYS A 190 -12.21 7.78 2.18
N VAL A 191 -11.60 6.85 2.92
CA VAL A 191 -10.95 7.14 4.19
C VAL A 191 -9.54 7.60 3.90
N GLU A 192 -9.20 8.82 4.29
CA GLU A 192 -7.88 9.41 4.09
C GLU A 192 -7.09 9.36 5.40
N LEU A 193 -5.92 8.71 5.37
CA LEU A 193 -4.99 8.65 6.49
C LEU A 193 -3.61 9.14 6.05
N TYR A 194 -2.91 9.79 6.97
CA TYR A 194 -1.51 10.17 6.84
C TYR A 194 -0.65 9.17 7.59
N VAL A 195 0.50 8.83 7.02
CA VAL A 195 1.41 7.81 7.53
C VAL A 195 2.79 8.41 7.73
N ASN A 196 3.22 8.61 8.98
CA ASN A 196 4.58 9.08 9.27
C ASN A 196 5.56 7.90 9.37
N ILE A 197 6.46 7.79 8.40
CA ILE A 197 7.47 6.72 8.39
C ILE A 197 8.54 6.95 9.47
N ALA A 198 8.84 8.21 9.82
CA ALA A 198 9.81 8.53 10.88
C ALA A 198 9.35 7.96 12.23
N ASP A 199 8.06 8.07 12.55
CA ASP A 199 7.48 7.62 13.81
C ASP A 199 7.63 6.09 14.00
N TRP A 200 7.59 5.29 12.93
CA TRP A 200 7.90 3.87 13.04
C TRP A 200 9.35 3.59 13.45
N LEU A 201 10.27 4.49 13.10
CA LEU A 201 11.71 4.32 13.32
C LEU A 201 12.21 5.07 14.56
N HIS A 202 11.32 5.75 15.28
CA HIS A 202 11.66 6.52 16.47
C HIS A 202 12.40 5.65 17.50
N GLU A 203 13.53 6.17 18.00
CA GLU A 203 14.44 5.52 18.96
C GLU A 203 15.05 4.19 18.46
N ILE A 204 15.06 3.93 17.16
CA ILE A 204 15.79 2.80 16.56
C ILE A 204 17.13 3.29 16.01
N GLU A 205 18.24 2.79 16.58
CA GLU A 205 19.58 3.13 16.09
C GLU A 205 19.92 2.36 14.79
N LEU A 206 19.43 2.89 13.65
CA LEU A 206 19.53 2.25 12.32
C LEU A 206 20.95 1.80 11.94
N ARG A 207 21.98 2.50 12.40
CA ARG A 207 23.40 2.16 12.14
C ARG A 207 23.83 0.81 12.74
N TYR A 208 23.08 0.27 13.69
CA TYR A 208 23.39 -1.01 14.35
C TYR A 208 22.44 -2.14 13.96
N VAL A 209 21.34 -1.83 13.25
CA VAL A 209 20.34 -2.83 12.82
C VAL A 209 20.97 -3.87 11.88
N GLY A 210 21.72 -3.42 10.87
CA GLY A 210 22.19 -4.31 9.81
C GLY A 210 21.03 -4.96 9.06
N VAL A 211 20.78 -6.26 9.27
CA VAL A 211 19.67 -6.98 8.63
C VAL A 211 18.89 -7.75 9.70
N ALA A 212 17.67 -7.32 9.97
CA ALA A 212 16.77 -7.88 10.97
C ALA A 212 15.54 -8.52 10.31
N HIS A 213 15.60 -9.84 10.07
CA HIS A 213 14.47 -10.65 9.58
C HIS A 213 13.91 -11.47 10.74
N ASP A 214 13.17 -10.82 11.63
CA ASP A 214 12.74 -11.44 12.88
C ASP A 214 11.57 -10.70 13.56
N GLY A 215 11.18 -11.21 14.73
CA GLY A 215 10.30 -10.54 15.69
C GLY A 215 11.04 -10.14 16.97
N LEU A 216 12.29 -9.69 16.86
CA LEU A 216 13.14 -9.31 17.99
C LEU A 216 13.13 -7.79 18.20
N HIS A 217 14.16 -7.26 18.87
CA HIS A 217 14.18 -5.92 19.45
C HIS A 217 13.74 -4.81 18.49
N ASP A 218 14.44 -4.65 17.36
CA ASP A 218 14.20 -3.51 16.46
C ASP A 218 12.82 -3.60 15.78
N ASN A 219 12.43 -4.79 15.31
CA ASN A 219 11.10 -5.01 14.73
C ASN A 219 9.98 -4.90 15.78
N THR A 220 10.24 -5.30 17.03
CA THR A 220 9.28 -5.08 18.13
C THR A 220 9.11 -3.58 18.40
N ASN A 221 10.19 -2.79 18.32
CA ASN A 221 10.10 -1.33 18.46
C ASN A 221 9.26 -0.72 17.33
N VAL A 222 9.47 -1.12 16.07
CA VAL A 222 8.61 -0.70 14.94
C VAL A 222 7.13 -0.99 15.24
N ALA A 223 6.81 -2.21 15.66
CA ALA A 223 5.45 -2.57 16.03
C ALA A 223 4.90 -1.68 17.16
N ASN A 224 5.70 -1.46 18.20
CA ASN A 224 5.29 -0.76 19.41
C ASN A 224 5.13 0.75 19.19
N ASN A 225 5.89 1.35 18.28
CA ASN A 225 5.81 2.77 17.96
C ASN A 225 4.51 3.15 17.22
N THR A 226 3.86 2.19 16.57
CA THR A 226 2.67 2.41 15.71
C THR A 226 1.59 3.32 16.34
N ASN A 227 1.27 3.14 17.62
CA ASN A 227 0.25 3.94 18.31
C ASN A 227 0.83 5.09 19.15
N PRO A 228 1.86 4.88 20.00
CA PRO A 228 2.43 5.93 20.85
C PRO A 228 3.01 7.09 20.05
N GLU A 229 3.66 6.80 18.91
CA GLU A 229 4.26 7.81 18.03
C GLU A 229 3.28 8.29 16.96
N THR A 230 2.01 7.87 17.00
CA THR A 230 0.95 8.36 16.09
C THR A 230 1.25 8.19 14.60
N VAL A 231 1.84 7.05 14.23
CA VAL A 231 2.21 6.74 12.83
C VAL A 231 1.05 6.98 11.86
N PHE A 232 -0.18 6.64 12.24
CA PHE A 232 -1.37 6.85 11.42
C PHE A 232 -2.26 7.94 12.02
N THR A 233 -2.65 8.92 11.21
CA THR A 233 -3.52 10.03 11.63
C THR A 233 -4.61 10.35 10.60
N LEU A 234 -5.71 10.98 11.05
CA LEU A 234 -6.68 11.63 10.15
C LEU A 234 -6.27 13.07 9.80
N ASP A 235 -5.46 13.68 10.65
CA ASP A 235 -5.05 15.07 10.50
C ASP A 235 -3.89 15.17 9.52
N LEU A 236 -4.04 16.08 8.56
CA LEU A 236 -2.93 16.54 7.71
C LEU A 236 -1.76 16.94 8.61
N PRO A 237 -0.55 16.42 8.41
CA PRO A 237 0.62 16.95 9.09
C PRO A 237 0.73 18.45 8.79
N LEU A 238 1.06 19.24 9.81
CA LEU A 238 1.23 20.68 9.67
C LEU A 238 2.51 20.96 8.87
N SER A 239 2.45 20.85 7.55
CA SER A 239 3.50 21.33 6.64
C SER A 239 3.00 22.55 5.85
N ILE A 240 3.91 23.50 5.61
CA ILE A 240 3.74 24.50 4.56
C ILE A 240 4.07 23.76 3.26
N GLU A 241 3.07 23.15 2.62
CA GLU A 241 3.18 22.80 1.22
C GLU A 241 2.32 23.79 0.43
N GLU A 242 3.00 24.73 -0.25
CA GLU A 242 2.47 25.29 -1.49
C GLU A 242 1.99 24.12 -2.35
N TRP A 243 0.89 24.30 -3.08
CA TRP A 243 0.46 23.37 -4.11
C TRP A 243 1.59 23.21 -5.15
N GLU A 244 2.57 22.36 -4.87
CA GLU A 244 3.56 21.95 -5.85
C GLU A 244 2.80 21.12 -6.88
N ASN A 245 3.01 21.46 -8.15
CA ASN A 245 2.49 20.64 -9.24
C ASN A 245 2.96 19.21 -8.99
N GLN A 246 2.03 18.26 -8.90
CA GLN A 246 2.36 16.84 -8.78
C GLN A 246 3.34 16.47 -9.90
N GLU A 247 4.60 16.19 -9.55
CA GLU A 247 5.62 15.73 -10.47
C GLU A 247 5.70 14.21 -10.45
N SER A 248 6.07 13.60 -11.58
CA SER A 248 6.30 12.15 -11.64
C SER A 248 7.57 11.79 -10.86
N ASN A 249 7.45 10.91 -9.86
CA ASN A 249 8.58 10.30 -9.16
C ASN A 249 8.79 8.87 -9.66
N ILE A 250 10.01 8.56 -10.09
CA ILE A 250 10.41 7.21 -10.51
C ILE A 250 11.74 6.89 -9.86
N TYR A 251 11.79 5.78 -9.13
CA TYR A 251 12.97 5.31 -8.41
C TYR A 251 13.26 3.85 -8.77
N ALA A 252 14.54 3.52 -8.91
CA ALA A 252 15.00 2.15 -9.11
C ALA A 252 15.78 1.66 -7.90
N ASP A 253 15.26 0.62 -7.25
CA ASP A 253 15.97 -0.12 -6.23
C ASP A 253 16.81 -1.23 -6.89
N TYR A 254 18.12 -1.18 -6.66
CA TYR A 254 19.10 -2.14 -7.21
C TYR A 254 19.53 -3.19 -6.19
N THR A 255 18.81 -3.34 -5.07
CA THR A 255 19.13 -4.34 -4.04
C THR A 255 19.14 -5.76 -4.62
N LEU A 256 18.28 -6.05 -5.60
CA LEU A 256 18.37 -7.27 -6.42
C LEU A 256 19.37 -7.05 -7.58
N PRO A 257 20.51 -7.76 -7.62
CA PRO A 257 21.58 -7.49 -8.59
C PRO A 257 21.14 -7.67 -10.06
N TYR A 258 20.27 -8.66 -10.30
CA TYR A 258 19.90 -9.10 -11.64
C TYR A 258 18.64 -8.44 -12.21
N ALA A 259 17.89 -7.70 -11.39
CA ALA A 259 16.64 -7.07 -11.78
C ALA A 259 16.24 -5.99 -10.77
N PRO A 260 16.34 -4.69 -11.10
CA PRO A 260 15.88 -3.65 -10.19
C PRO A 260 14.36 -3.66 -10.07
N SER A 261 13.89 -3.24 -8.89
CA SER A 261 12.48 -2.90 -8.67
C SER A 261 12.27 -1.44 -8.99
N ILE A 262 11.31 -1.12 -9.86
CA ILE A 262 10.99 0.26 -10.21
C ILE A 262 9.75 0.70 -9.45
N TYR A 263 9.92 1.63 -8.51
CA TYR A 263 8.84 2.30 -7.80
C TYR A 263 8.47 3.56 -8.57
N TYR A 264 7.19 3.77 -8.84
CA TYR A 264 6.75 4.95 -9.57
C TYR A 264 5.44 5.52 -9.00
N ASN A 265 5.33 6.85 -9.08
CA ASN A 265 4.13 7.63 -8.85
C ASN A 265 4.13 8.75 -9.88
N LEU A 266 3.28 8.62 -10.91
CA LEU A 266 3.29 9.51 -12.06
C LEU A 266 2.32 10.67 -11.86
N ALA A 267 2.62 11.81 -12.49
CA ALA A 267 1.72 12.95 -12.61
C ALA A 267 0.57 12.68 -13.60
N SER A 268 -0.15 11.57 -13.39
CA SER A 268 -1.25 11.08 -14.21
C SER A 268 -2.30 10.43 -13.32
N LYS A 269 -3.56 10.55 -13.71
CA LYS A 269 -4.68 9.78 -13.12
C LYS A 269 -5.15 8.64 -14.02
N GLU A 270 -4.56 8.53 -15.21
CA GLU A 270 -4.87 7.48 -16.17
C GLU A 270 -3.94 6.29 -15.95
N ASN A 271 -4.48 5.09 -16.20
CA ASN A 271 -3.64 3.92 -16.36
C ASN A 271 -2.65 4.14 -17.53
N VAL A 272 -1.49 3.51 -17.41
CA VAL A 272 -0.35 3.65 -18.31
C VAL A 272 0.04 2.30 -18.91
N SER A 273 0.63 2.34 -20.10
CA SER A 273 1.43 1.23 -20.60
C SER A 273 2.89 1.44 -20.24
N ILE A 274 3.56 0.36 -19.85
CA ILE A 274 4.95 0.30 -19.46
C ILE A 274 5.71 -0.45 -20.55
N THR A 275 6.82 0.13 -21.01
CA THR A 275 7.75 -0.54 -21.93
C THR A 275 9.17 -0.40 -21.41
N VAL A 276 9.94 -1.49 -21.45
CA VAL A 276 11.38 -1.46 -21.15
C VAL A 276 12.14 -1.70 -22.44
N THR A 277 13.07 -0.82 -22.75
CA THR A 277 13.93 -0.91 -23.94
C THR A 277 15.40 -1.02 -23.55
N ASP A 278 16.16 -1.78 -24.32
CA ASP A 278 17.62 -1.81 -24.19
C ASP A 278 18.31 -0.63 -24.89
N ALA A 279 19.64 -0.53 -24.77
CA ALA A 279 20.42 0.54 -25.40
C ALA A 279 20.35 0.58 -26.95
N ALA A 280 19.87 -0.49 -27.60
CA ALA A 280 19.62 -0.54 -29.04
C ALA A 280 18.17 -0.17 -29.40
N GLY A 281 17.33 0.17 -28.41
CA GLY A 281 15.92 0.51 -28.58
C GLY A 281 15.01 -0.70 -28.75
N ARG A 282 15.49 -1.93 -28.49
CA ARG A 282 14.67 -3.13 -28.58
C ARG A 282 13.81 -3.25 -27.32
N VAL A 283 12.50 -3.47 -27.48
CA VAL A 283 11.60 -3.77 -26.36
C VAL A 283 11.97 -5.13 -25.77
N VAL A 284 12.21 -5.17 -24.46
CA VAL A 284 12.55 -6.39 -23.71
C VAL A 284 11.48 -6.82 -22.72
N LEU A 285 10.63 -5.90 -22.27
CA LEU A 285 9.46 -6.11 -21.42
C LEU A 285 8.37 -5.10 -21.73
N GLU A 286 7.13 -5.50 -21.49
CA GLU A 286 5.93 -4.69 -21.67
C GLU A 286 4.86 -5.08 -20.64
N ALA A 287 4.06 -4.10 -20.22
CA ALA A 287 2.85 -4.29 -19.43
C ALA A 287 1.84 -3.20 -19.78
N ASP A 288 0.59 -3.57 -20.01
CA ASP A 288 -0.48 -2.63 -20.36
C ASP A 288 -1.42 -2.42 -19.17
N ASP A 289 -2.17 -1.31 -19.20
CA ASP A 289 -3.24 -0.99 -18.26
C ASP A 289 -2.80 -1.03 -16.79
N GLN A 290 -1.62 -0.48 -16.51
CA GLN A 290 -1.08 -0.37 -15.16
C GLN A 290 -1.57 0.91 -14.49
N PRO A 291 -1.82 0.93 -13.17
CA PRO A 291 -2.13 2.18 -12.47
C PRO A 291 -1.01 3.22 -12.65
N SER A 292 -1.31 4.51 -12.45
CA SER A 292 -0.30 5.58 -12.54
C SER A 292 0.68 5.63 -11.37
N ALA A 293 0.42 4.88 -10.29
CA ALA A 293 1.35 4.64 -9.20
C ALA A 293 1.44 3.13 -8.95
N GLY A 294 2.65 2.61 -8.80
CA GLY A 294 2.85 1.18 -8.68
C GLY A 294 4.30 0.77 -8.51
N ASN A 295 4.49 -0.55 -8.42
CA ASN A 295 5.79 -1.17 -8.33
C ASN A 295 5.97 -2.12 -9.52
N PHE A 296 6.86 -1.78 -10.43
CA PHE A 296 7.15 -2.57 -11.63
C PHE A 296 8.40 -3.41 -11.42
N PHE A 297 8.20 -4.73 -11.50
CA PHE A 297 9.27 -5.69 -11.27
C PHE A 297 9.72 -6.29 -12.59
N VAL A 298 11.02 -6.23 -12.83
CA VAL A 298 11.65 -6.81 -14.00
C VAL A 298 11.69 -8.35 -13.82
N ARG A 299 10.61 -9.04 -14.21
CA ARG A 299 10.42 -10.50 -14.02
C ARG A 299 11.28 -11.39 -14.93
N LYS A 300 12.30 -10.81 -15.58
CA LYS A 300 13.19 -11.47 -16.52
C LYS A 300 14.61 -11.04 -16.18
N GLU A 301 15.51 -12.01 -16.06
CA GLU A 301 16.94 -11.70 -15.97
C GLU A 301 17.35 -10.89 -17.21
N LEU A 302 17.68 -9.62 -16.98
CA LEU A 302 18.17 -8.73 -18.01
C LEU A 302 19.69 -8.86 -18.06
N PRO A 303 20.30 -8.98 -19.26
CA PRO A 303 21.74 -8.87 -19.39
C PRO A 303 22.29 -7.56 -18.84
N ASP A 304 23.58 -7.54 -18.52
CA ASP A 304 24.26 -6.31 -18.13
C ASP A 304 24.09 -5.23 -19.20
N GLY A 305 23.65 -4.06 -18.78
CA GLY A 305 23.35 -3.00 -19.73
C GLY A 305 22.62 -1.82 -19.14
N THR A 306 22.43 -0.81 -20.00
CA THR A 306 21.55 0.33 -19.73
C THR A 306 20.20 0.09 -20.40
N TYR A 307 19.15 0.39 -19.65
CA TYR A 307 17.76 0.26 -20.08
C TYR A 307 17.02 1.57 -19.86
N VAL A 308 15.93 1.75 -20.61
CA VAL A 308 14.97 2.84 -20.40
C VAL A 308 13.60 2.23 -20.20
N ILE A 309 12.99 2.49 -19.05
CA ILE A 309 11.57 2.25 -18.80
C ILE A 309 10.79 3.49 -19.22
N THR A 310 9.73 3.30 -20.01
CA THR A 310 8.83 4.35 -20.47
C THR A 310 7.42 4.03 -20.04
N PHE A 311 6.76 5.00 -19.40
CA PHE A 311 5.35 4.96 -19.02
C PHE A 311 4.59 5.88 -19.97
N ASN A 312 3.57 5.37 -20.65
CA ASN A 312 2.77 6.15 -21.59
C ASN A 312 1.30 6.14 -21.15
N SER A 313 0.72 7.34 -21.00
CA SER A 313 -0.73 7.54 -20.96
C SER A 313 -1.21 8.11 -22.29
N ASN A 314 -2.49 8.48 -22.40
CA ASN A 314 -3.00 9.14 -23.62
C ASN A 314 -2.40 10.54 -23.81
N HIS A 315 -1.87 11.14 -22.74
CA HIS A 315 -1.50 12.54 -22.69
C HIS A 315 -0.02 12.78 -22.35
N ASN A 316 0.60 11.89 -21.58
CA ASN A 316 1.95 12.06 -21.05
C ASN A 316 2.83 10.83 -21.33
N SER A 317 4.14 11.06 -21.38
CA SER A 317 5.15 10.01 -21.48
C SER A 317 6.28 10.31 -20.50
N ASP A 318 6.42 9.48 -19.48
CA ASP A 318 7.48 9.57 -18.48
C ASP A 318 8.55 8.51 -18.75
N LYS A 319 9.81 8.86 -18.54
CA LYS A 319 10.96 7.99 -18.86
C LYS A 319 11.97 7.97 -17.74
N PHE A 320 12.47 6.79 -17.44
CA PHE A 320 13.53 6.61 -16.46
C PHE A 320 14.61 5.68 -17.01
N ARG A 321 15.88 6.04 -16.80
CA ARG A 321 17.03 5.23 -17.18
C ARG A 321 17.49 4.42 -15.99
N PHE A 322 17.66 3.11 -16.15
CA PHE A 322 18.24 2.24 -15.14
C PHE A 322 19.36 1.37 -15.71
N ILE A 323 20.13 0.74 -14.81
CA ILE A 323 21.29 -0.08 -15.18
C ILE A 323 21.16 -1.46 -14.53
N VAL A 324 21.38 -2.53 -15.29
CA VAL A 324 21.50 -3.88 -14.73
C VAL A 324 22.98 -4.28 -14.71
N LYS A 325 23.43 -4.80 -13.57
CA LYS A 325 24.80 -5.29 -13.36
C LYS A 325 24.72 -6.62 -12.59
N ASN A 326 24.79 -7.73 -13.31
CA ASN A 326 24.88 -9.06 -12.73
C ASN A 326 26.30 -9.34 -12.18
#